data_AF-A0A356W2X6-F1
#
_entry.id   AF-A0A356W2X6-F1
#
_cell.length_a   1.000
_cell.length_b   1.000
_cell.length_c   1.000
_cell.angle_alpha   90.00
_cell.angle_beta   90.00
_cell.angle_gamma   90.00
#
_symmetry.space_group_name_H-M   'P 1'
#
loop_
_entity.id
_entity.type
_entity.pdbx_description
1 polymer ?
#
loop_
_entity_poly.entity_id
_entity_poly.type
_entity_poly.pdbx_seq_one_letter_code
_entity_poly.pdbx_strand_id
1 'polypeptide(L)'
;FLMDRARRLAELEDAEPEDRVAGFLQRLPVKYRGADLWAISSEDHYLRVHTDRGEEMILMRLADAIRELGEDNGLQTHRSWWVSHQGVSDARRANGKLVLVLKSGREVPVSRTYQPDVRAAGLA
;
A
#
# COMPACT_ATOMS: atom_id res chain seq x y z
N PHE A 1 -18.83 1.62 -19.93
CA PHE A 1 -17.66 2.09 -20.73
C PHE A 1 -17.53 3.60 -20.52
N LEU A 2 -16.35 4.06 -20.09
CA LEU A 2 -16.00 5.41 -19.56
C LEU A 2 -16.82 5.97 -18.38
N MET A 3 -18.16 6.03 -18.45
CA MET A 3 -18.98 6.64 -17.38
C MET A 3 -19.00 5.83 -16.07
N ASP A 4 -18.94 4.50 -16.17
CA ASP A 4 -18.88 3.61 -15.00
C ASP A 4 -17.58 3.76 -14.19
N ARG A 5 -16.48 4.09 -14.88
CA ARG A 5 -15.16 4.31 -14.27
C ARG A 5 -15.09 5.67 -13.59
N ALA A 6 -15.62 6.72 -14.22
CA ALA A 6 -15.68 8.06 -13.61
C ALA A 6 -16.53 8.04 -12.33
N ARG A 7 -17.66 7.32 -12.36
CA ARG A 7 -18.52 7.13 -11.19
C ARG A 7 -17.81 6.38 -10.06
N ARG A 8 -17.16 5.26 -10.36
CA ARG A 8 -16.40 4.50 -9.35
C ARG A 8 -15.21 5.28 -8.80
N LEU A 9 -14.59 6.16 -9.60
CA LEU A 9 -13.52 7.05 -9.11
C LEU A 9 -14.07 8.10 -8.14
N ALA A 10 -15.19 8.74 -8.47
CA ALA A 10 -15.86 9.68 -7.56
C ALA A 10 -16.32 8.99 -6.25
N GLU A 11 -16.88 7.78 -6.35
CA GLU A 11 -17.29 6.98 -5.18
C GLU A 11 -16.09 6.57 -4.29
N LEU A 12 -14.88 6.45 -4.86
CA LEU A 12 -13.64 6.20 -4.10
C LEU A 12 -13.04 7.50 -3.52
N GLU A 13 -13.22 8.64 -4.19
CA GLU A 13 -12.75 9.95 -3.73
C GLU A 13 -13.57 10.48 -2.55
N ASP A 14 -14.88 10.21 -2.53
CA ASP A 14 -15.79 10.59 -1.42
C ASP A 14 -15.72 9.62 -0.23
N ALA A 15 -15.05 8.46 -0.38
CA ALA A 15 -14.94 7.47 0.69
C ALA A 15 -13.82 7.83 1.68
N GLU A 16 -14.13 7.70 2.97
CA GLU A 16 -13.14 7.88 4.03
C GLU A 16 -11.93 6.92 3.81
N PRO A 17 -10.70 7.32 4.18
CA PRO A 17 -9.52 6.49 3.98
C PRO A 17 -9.68 5.06 4.52
N GLU A 18 -10.28 4.90 5.69
CA GLU A 18 -10.55 3.60 6.31
C GLU A 18 -11.50 2.73 5.49
N ASP A 19 -12.52 3.32 4.87
CA ASP A 19 -13.49 2.60 4.03
C ASP A 19 -12.84 2.07 2.75
N ARG A 20 -11.90 2.83 2.16
CA ARG A 20 -11.10 2.38 1.01
C ARG A 20 -10.24 1.16 1.34
N VAL A 21 -9.60 1.16 2.52
CA VAL A 21 -8.82 0.01 3.00
C VAL A 21 -9.73 -1.19 3.25
N ALA A 22 -10.86 -1.00 3.94
CA ALA A 22 -11.83 -2.06 4.21
C ALA A 22 -12.36 -2.66 2.90
N GLY A 23 -12.69 -1.82 1.90
CA GLY A 23 -13.10 -2.23 0.56
C GLY A 23 -12.03 -3.03 -0.17
N PHE A 24 -10.77 -2.60 -0.12
CA PHE A 24 -9.65 -3.34 -0.69
C PHE A 24 -9.53 -4.75 -0.08
N LEU A 25 -9.61 -4.85 1.25
CA LEU A 25 -9.46 -6.10 1.99
C LEU A 25 -10.61 -7.10 1.75
N GLN A 26 -11.78 -6.68 1.23
CA GLN A 26 -12.85 -7.61 0.84
C GLN A 26 -12.43 -8.62 -0.24
N ARG A 27 -11.37 -8.33 -1.00
CA ARG A 27 -10.77 -9.23 -1.99
C ARG A 27 -10.01 -10.40 -1.37
N LEU A 28 -9.65 -10.29 -0.10
CA LEU A 28 -8.91 -11.31 0.63
C LEU A 28 -9.85 -12.34 1.27
N PRO A 29 -9.33 -13.53 1.64
CA PRO A 29 -10.03 -14.47 2.51
C PRO A 29 -10.52 -13.80 3.79
N VAL A 30 -11.62 -14.31 4.34
CA VAL A 30 -12.36 -13.71 5.47
C VAL A 30 -11.46 -13.34 6.66
N LYS A 31 -10.42 -14.13 6.94
CA LYS A 31 -9.49 -13.88 8.05
C LYS A 31 -8.78 -12.51 7.96
N TYR A 32 -8.63 -11.93 6.77
CA TYR A 32 -7.95 -10.65 6.55
C TYR A 32 -8.86 -9.44 6.40
N ARG A 33 -10.19 -9.61 6.33
CA ARG A 33 -11.13 -8.52 5.97
C ARG A 33 -11.23 -7.36 6.98
N GLY A 34 -10.64 -7.52 8.16
CA GLY A 34 -10.48 -6.44 9.15
C GLY A 34 -9.08 -6.44 9.74
N ALA A 35 -8.09 -6.84 8.94
CA ALA A 35 -6.68 -6.78 9.26
C ALA A 35 -6.14 -5.37 9.00
N ASP A 36 -5.08 -4.98 9.70
CA ASP A 36 -4.35 -3.75 9.42
C ASP A 36 -3.50 -3.96 8.16
N LEU A 37 -3.74 -3.17 7.13
CA LEU A 37 -2.93 -3.20 5.91
C LEU A 37 -1.61 -2.46 6.13
N TRP A 38 -0.48 -3.15 6.02
CA TRP A 38 0.84 -2.55 6.23
C TRP A 38 1.54 -2.19 4.94
N ALA A 39 1.50 -3.07 3.93
CA ALA A 39 2.14 -2.83 2.64
C ALA A 39 1.58 -3.73 1.55
N ILE A 40 1.90 -3.39 0.31
CA ILE A 40 1.66 -4.21 -0.87
C ILE A 40 2.93 -4.26 -1.70
N SER A 41 3.35 -5.47 -2.07
CA SER A 41 4.44 -5.66 -3.02
C SER A 41 3.98 -6.41 -4.28
N SER A 42 4.46 -5.98 -5.44
CA SER A 42 4.22 -6.66 -6.72
C SER A 42 5.19 -7.82 -6.90
N GLU A 43 4.65 -9.00 -7.19
CA GLU A 43 5.36 -10.21 -7.61
C GLU A 43 4.77 -10.64 -8.96
N ASP A 44 5.37 -10.14 -10.05
CA ASP A 44 4.89 -10.31 -11.42
C ASP A 44 3.44 -9.85 -11.62
N HIS A 45 2.52 -10.79 -11.84
CA HIS A 45 1.09 -10.53 -12.04
C HIS A 45 0.28 -10.55 -10.75
N TYR A 46 0.93 -10.81 -9.61
CA TYR A 46 0.28 -10.91 -8.32
C TYR A 46 0.74 -9.79 -7.39
N LEU A 47 -0.12 -9.47 -6.43
CA LEU A 47 0.21 -8.64 -5.29
C LEU A 47 0.31 -9.52 -4.06
N ARG A 48 1.42 -9.36 -3.34
CA ARG A 48 1.52 -9.77 -1.95
C ARG A 48 1.01 -8.65 -1.07
N VAL A 49 -0.04 -8.92 -0.31
CA VAL A 49 -0.63 -8.02 0.66
C VAL A 49 -0.08 -8.37 2.03
N HIS A 50 0.58 -7.41 2.69
CA HIS A 50 1.16 -7.56 4.02
C HIS A 50 0.24 -6.95 5.06
N THR A 51 -0.14 -7.74 6.07
CA THR A 51 -1.07 -7.32 7.13
C THR A 51 -0.57 -7.76 8.51
N ASP A 52 -1.22 -7.28 9.58
CA ASP A 52 -1.00 -7.76 10.95
C ASP A 52 -1.35 -9.25 11.14
N ARG A 53 -2.21 -9.80 10.28
CA ARG A 53 -2.64 -11.21 10.30
C ARG A 53 -1.85 -12.11 9.35
N GLY A 54 -0.75 -11.60 8.80
CA GLY A 54 0.12 -12.31 7.86
C GLY A 54 0.01 -11.77 6.44
N GLU A 55 0.32 -12.61 5.47
CA GLU A 55 0.41 -12.23 4.05
C GLU A 55 -0.59 -13.01 3.20
N GLU A 56 -1.02 -12.42 2.09
CA GLU A 56 -1.88 -13.06 1.10
C GLU A 56 -1.51 -12.64 -0.32
N MET A 57 -1.67 -13.54 -1.29
CA MET A 57 -1.45 -13.28 -2.71
C MET A 57 -2.76 -13.08 -3.45
N ILE A 58 -2.89 -11.99 -4.20
CA ILE A 58 -4.05 -11.74 -5.07
C ILE A 58 -3.64 -11.39 -6.49
N LEU A 59 -4.51 -11.72 -7.46
CA LEU A 59 -4.33 -11.33 -8.85
C LEU A 59 -4.81 -9.89 -9.05
N MET A 60 -3.88 -8.95 -9.08
CA MET A 60 -4.16 -7.52 -9.26
C MET A 60 -2.89 -6.79 -9.69
N ARG A 61 -2.99 -5.63 -10.34
CA ARG A 61 -1.82 -4.79 -10.63
C ARG A 61 -1.62 -3.78 -9.51
N LEU A 62 -0.35 -3.49 -9.19
CA LEU A 62 -0.02 -2.56 -8.10
C LEU A 62 -0.62 -1.16 -8.35
N ALA A 63 -0.58 -0.69 -9.60
CA ALA A 63 -1.17 0.59 -9.96
C ALA A 63 -2.69 0.67 -9.73
N ASP A 64 -3.40 -0.46 -9.82
CA ASP A 64 -4.83 -0.51 -9.52
C ASP A 64 -5.05 -0.45 -8.00
N ALA A 65 -4.26 -1.20 -7.22
CA ALA A 65 -4.32 -1.15 -5.77
C ALA A 65 -4.00 0.25 -5.21
N ILE A 66 -2.95 0.91 -5.73
CA ILE A 66 -2.58 2.28 -5.31
C ILE A 66 -3.72 3.26 -5.57
N ARG A 67 -4.36 3.18 -6.75
CA ARG A 67 -5.50 4.06 -7.09
C ARG A 67 -6.71 3.84 -6.18
N GLU A 68 -6.95 2.61 -5.77
CA GLU A 68 -8.06 2.27 -4.87
C GLU A 68 -7.79 2.71 -3.43
N LEU A 69 -6.56 2.52 -2.94
CA LEU A 69 -6.19 2.89 -1.57
C LEU A 69 -6.04 4.39 -1.40
N GLY A 70 -5.64 5.12 -2.44
CA GLY A 70 -5.41 6.55 -2.38
C GLY A 70 -4.18 6.94 -1.57
N GLU A 71 -3.80 8.21 -1.69
CA GLU A 71 -2.57 8.75 -1.10
C GLU A 71 -2.70 9.00 0.41
N ASP A 72 -3.92 9.19 0.92
CA ASP A 72 -4.17 9.43 2.35
C ASP A 72 -3.88 8.20 3.23
N ASN A 73 -3.91 7.00 2.64
CA ASN A 73 -3.68 5.74 3.34
C ASN A 73 -2.22 5.30 3.34
N GLY A 74 -1.41 5.85 2.44
CA GLY A 74 -0.05 5.44 2.21
C GLY A 74 0.49 5.87 0.86
N LEU A 75 1.72 5.49 0.56
CA LEU A 75 2.45 5.99 -0.60
C LEU A 75 3.26 4.90 -1.31
N GLN A 76 3.53 5.15 -2.58
CA GLN A 76 4.42 4.30 -3.36
C GLN A 76 5.89 4.57 -2.95
N THR A 77 6.62 3.54 -2.56
CA THR A 77 8.02 3.65 -2.10
C THR A 77 9.00 3.08 -3.12
N HIS A 78 8.51 2.18 -3.98
CA HIS A 78 9.25 1.60 -5.10
C HIS A 78 8.25 1.29 -6.23
N ARG A 79 8.75 1.08 -7.46
CA ARG A 79 7.90 0.69 -8.61
C ARG A 79 7.10 -0.60 -8.36
N SER A 80 7.52 -1.40 -7.38
CA SER A 80 6.90 -2.66 -6.97
C SER A 80 6.41 -2.64 -5.52
N TRP A 81 6.34 -1.48 -4.86
CA TRP A 81 5.93 -1.36 -3.46
C TRP A 81 5.03 -0.16 -3.19
N TRP A 82 3.96 -0.39 -2.43
CA TRP A 82 3.18 0.63 -1.74
C TRP A 82 3.19 0.31 -0.24
N VAL A 83 3.23 1.33 0.62
CA VAL A 83 3.31 1.17 2.08
C VAL A 83 2.30 2.08 2.75
N SER A 84 1.54 1.54 3.69
CA SER A 84 0.62 2.32 4.50
C SER A 84 1.38 3.18 5.51
N HIS A 85 0.89 4.40 5.77
CA HIS A 85 1.44 5.26 6.84
C HIS A 85 1.46 4.55 8.20
N GLN A 86 0.40 3.81 8.52
CA GLN A 86 0.26 3.09 9.79
C GLN A 86 1.06 1.78 9.82
N GLY A 87 1.59 1.31 8.68
CA GLY A 87 2.34 0.06 8.57
C GLY A 87 3.83 0.19 8.90
N VAL A 88 4.37 1.41 8.91
CA VAL A 88 5.79 1.69 9.15
C VAL A 88 6.08 1.71 10.66
N SER A 89 7.16 1.05 11.05
CA SER A 89 7.68 1.06 12.43
C SER A 89 8.96 1.87 12.57
N ASP A 90 9.80 1.90 11.53
CA ASP A 90 11.07 2.62 11.53
C ASP A 90 11.52 2.93 10.10
N ALA A 91 12.49 3.82 9.95
CA ALA A 91 13.19 4.07 8.69
C ALA A 91 14.68 4.20 8.91
N ARG A 92 15.45 3.50 8.08
CA ARG A 92 16.90 3.40 8.24
C ARG A 92 17.63 3.51 6.91
N ARG A 93 18.94 3.70 6.98
CA ARG A 93 19.83 3.62 5.83
C ARG A 93 20.51 2.25 5.81
N ALA A 94 20.33 1.50 4.73
CA ALA A 94 21.03 0.24 4.47
C ALA A 94 21.81 0.36 3.16
N ASN A 95 23.13 0.14 3.20
CA ASN A 95 24.01 0.24 2.04
C ASN A 95 23.86 1.57 1.26
N GLY A 96 23.72 2.68 1.99
CA GLY A 96 23.51 4.01 1.42
C GLY A 96 22.13 4.26 0.82
N LYS A 97 21.19 3.30 0.90
CA LYS A 97 19.82 3.43 0.41
C LYS A 97 18.85 3.58 1.58
N LEU A 98 17.79 4.35 1.39
CA LEU A 98 16.70 4.45 2.34
C LEU A 98 15.84 3.19 2.28
N VAL A 99 15.50 2.64 3.43
CA VAL A 99 14.59 1.50 3.61
C VAL A 99 13.63 1.82 4.74
N LEU A 100 12.35 1.54 4.52
CA LEU A 100 11.34 1.53 5.58
C LEU A 100 11.30 0.15 6.21
N VAL A 101 11.01 0.08 7.50
CA VAL A 101 10.77 -1.15 8.23
C VAL A 101 9.29 -1.21 8.57
N LEU A 102 8.62 -2.30 8.19
CA LEU A 102 7.23 -2.53 8.55
C LEU A 102 7.11 -2.96 10.02
N LYS A 103 5.91 -2.89 10.58
CA LYS A 103 5.59 -3.46 11.90
C LYS A 103 5.89 -4.96 12.01
N SER A 104 5.90 -5.70 10.88
CA SER A 104 6.37 -7.10 10.82
C SER A 104 7.89 -7.28 10.94
N GLY A 105 8.67 -6.20 10.89
CA GLY A 105 10.12 -6.22 10.74
C GLY A 105 10.60 -6.37 9.29
N ARG A 106 9.69 -6.50 8.31
CA ARG A 106 10.06 -6.60 6.89
C ARG A 106 10.58 -5.26 6.37
N GLU A 107 11.65 -5.31 5.58
CA GLU A 107 12.26 -4.13 4.97
C GLU A 107 11.68 -3.86 3.58
N VAL A 108 11.34 -2.59 3.35
CA VAL A 108 10.78 -2.10 2.10
C VAL A 108 11.74 -1.10 1.47
N PRO A 109 12.23 -1.34 0.24
CA PRO A 109 13.16 -0.45 -0.42
C PRO A 109 12.49 0.86 -0.79
N VAL A 110 13.18 1.99 -0.56
CA VAL A 110 12.76 3.29 -1.09
C VAL A 110 13.64 3.68 -2.28
N SER A 111 13.02 3.77 -3.45
CA SER A 111 13.69 4.19 -4.69
C SER A 111 14.01 5.68 -4.65
N ARG A 112 15.06 6.13 -5.36
CA ARG A 112 15.44 7.56 -5.42
C ARG A 112 14.27 8.45 -5.86
N THR A 113 13.45 7.97 -6.78
CA THR A 113 12.27 8.69 -7.29
C THR A 113 11.25 8.97 -6.19
N TYR A 114 11.08 8.06 -5.22
CA TYR A 114 10.05 8.17 -4.17
C TYR A 114 10.60 8.69 -2.83
N GLN A 115 11.91 8.92 -2.73
CA GLN A 115 12.51 9.46 -1.50
C GLN A 115 11.92 10.82 -1.08
N PRO A 116 11.66 11.78 -1.98
CA PRO A 116 11.06 13.05 -1.60
C PRO A 116 9.70 12.86 -0.91
N ASP A 117 8.84 12.01 -1.48
CA ASP A 117 7.49 11.76 -0.96
C ASP A 117 7.52 11.06 0.40
N VAL A 118 8.41 10.08 0.56
CA VAL A 118 8.61 9.38 1.86
C VAL A 118 9.07 10.36 2.95
N ARG A 119 9.94 11.32 2.62
CA ARG A 119 10.38 12.36 3.56
C ARG A 119 9.29 13.37 3.87
N ALA A 120 8.55 13.80 2.84
CA ALA A 120 7.44 14.73 3.01
C ALA A 120 6.33 14.14 3.90
N ALA A 121 6.11 12.83 3.83
CA ALA A 121 5.20 12.09 4.69
C ALA A 121 5.70 11.86 6.13
N GLY A 122 6.91 12.34 6.49
CA GLY A 122 7.49 12.18 7.82
C GLY A 122 7.90 10.74 8.16
N LEU A 123 8.05 9.87 7.15
CA LEU A 123 8.41 8.46 7.34
C LEU A 123 9.93 8.22 7.35
N ALA A 124 10.78 9.21 7.05
CA ALA A 124 12.24 9.07 6.94
C ALA A 124 13.03 10.38 7.03
#